data_AF-A0A1Q3BLH5-F1
#
_entry.id   AF-A0A1Q3BLH5-F1
#
_cell.length_a   1.000
_cell.length_b   1.000
_cell.length_c   1.000
_cell.angle_alpha   90.00
_cell.angle_beta   90.00
_cell.angle_gamma   90.00
#
_symmetry.space_group_name_H-M   'P 1'
#
loop_
_entity.id
_entity.type
_entity.pdbx_description
1 polymer ?
#
loop_
_entity_poly.entity_id
_entity_poly.type
_entity_poly.pdbx_seq_one_letter_code
_entity_poly.pdbx_strand_id
1 'polypeptide(L)'
;MLRRYRPLKEDHLLLSDSETDSDDLSVYVNVVQGQKRKNRQKNLEKEFNKNKKCKKEKSIDQESYEDKKMSLKKLSGKYQEYMKQFPIPTSVHESPIAFNTWQDLAKSMKKMYGQPLHYLTHLLLKQWDDTKDENKPLDTIIHRAKAESTIWVIEEFYRDCSSCEYIAKLWLADPAYYNLI
;
A
#
# COMPACT_ATOMS: atom_id res chain seq x y z
N MET A 1 -44.17 34.47 -28.49
CA MET A 1 -45.41 33.71 -28.17
C MET A 1 -45.02 32.47 -27.39
N LEU A 2 -45.41 32.40 -26.12
CA LEU A 2 -45.16 31.25 -25.24
C LEU A 2 -46.10 30.10 -25.60
N ARG A 3 -45.57 28.91 -25.85
CA ARG A 3 -46.33 27.65 -25.69
C ARG A 3 -45.67 26.83 -24.60
N ARG A 4 -46.33 26.79 -23.45
CA ARG A 4 -46.11 25.81 -22.38
C ARG A 4 -46.91 24.57 -22.74
N TYR A 5 -46.30 23.39 -22.70
CA TYR A 5 -47.00 22.16 -22.36
C TYR A 5 -46.17 21.37 -21.34
N ARG A 6 -46.87 20.96 -20.29
CA ARG A 6 -46.37 20.32 -19.07
C ARG A 6 -46.22 18.79 -19.26
N PRO A 7 -45.56 18.10 -18.31
CA PRO A 7 -44.97 16.76 -18.48
C PRO A 7 -45.98 15.63 -18.29
N LEU A 8 -45.71 14.49 -18.93
CA LEU A 8 -46.32 13.21 -18.59
C LEU A 8 -45.67 12.68 -17.31
N LYS A 9 -46.48 12.60 -16.24
CA LYS A 9 -46.26 11.71 -15.11
C LYS A 9 -46.85 10.37 -15.50
N GLU A 10 -46.09 9.29 -15.41
CA GLU A 10 -46.64 7.97 -15.14
C GLU A 10 -45.78 7.30 -14.07
N ASP A 11 -46.46 7.03 -12.96
CA ASP A 11 -45.97 6.34 -11.79
C ASP A 11 -45.74 4.86 -12.12
N HIS A 12 -44.49 4.41 -12.02
CA HIS A 12 -44.18 3.00 -11.84
C HIS A 12 -43.53 2.81 -10.47
N LEU A 13 -44.40 2.72 -9.46
CA LEU A 13 -44.10 1.96 -8.26
C LEU A 13 -43.97 0.50 -8.67
N LEU A 14 -42.79 -0.11 -8.51
CA LEU A 14 -42.64 -1.44 -7.93
C LEU A 14 -41.19 -1.60 -7.44
N LEU A 15 -41.13 -1.99 -6.16
CA LEU A 15 -39.95 -2.31 -5.38
C LEU A 15 -39.18 -3.48 -6.00
N SER A 16 -37.85 -3.46 -5.90
CA SER A 16 -37.07 -4.69 -5.74
C SER A 16 -35.80 -4.38 -4.98
N ASP A 17 -35.82 -4.78 -3.73
CA ASP A 17 -34.74 -4.69 -2.77
C ASP A 17 -33.86 -5.93 -3.04
N SER A 18 -32.62 -5.71 -3.45
CA SER A 18 -31.62 -6.78 -3.47
C SER A 18 -30.41 -6.30 -2.70
N GLU A 19 -30.50 -6.59 -1.40
CA GLU A 19 -29.37 -6.73 -0.50
C GLU A 19 -28.34 -7.65 -1.17
N THR A 20 -27.17 -7.11 -1.48
CA THR A 20 -26.02 -7.94 -1.84
C THR A 20 -25.02 -7.80 -0.71
N ASP A 21 -25.02 -8.81 0.17
CA ASP A 21 -23.97 -9.02 1.16
C ASP A 21 -22.65 -9.24 0.41
N SER A 22 -21.76 -8.26 0.47
CA SER A 22 -20.39 -8.41 0.01
C SER A 22 -19.59 -9.11 1.09
N ASP A 23 -19.41 -10.42 0.94
CA ASP A 23 -18.51 -11.23 1.75
C ASP A 23 -17.08 -10.65 1.77
N ASP A 24 -16.52 -10.59 2.98
CA ASP A 24 -15.14 -10.25 3.28
C ASP A 24 -14.17 -11.19 2.55
N LEU A 25 -13.46 -10.66 1.55
CA LEU A 25 -12.31 -11.30 0.91
C LEU A 25 -11.06 -11.14 1.80
N SER A 26 -11.06 -11.81 2.95
CA SER A 26 -9.84 -12.03 3.76
C SER A 26 -9.27 -13.43 3.47
N VAL A 27 -8.64 -13.60 2.31
CA VAL A 27 -7.85 -14.80 2.01
C VAL A 27 -6.55 -14.37 1.35
N TYR A 28 -5.44 -14.70 2.03
CA TYR A 28 -4.00 -14.71 1.66
C TYR A 28 -3.27 -14.18 2.92
N VAL A 29 -2.58 -14.94 3.78
CA VAL A 29 -1.96 -16.26 3.71
C VAL A 29 -1.83 -16.77 5.16
N ASN A 30 -2.42 -17.92 5.49
CA ASN A 30 -2.02 -18.72 6.66
C ASN A 30 -1.81 -20.15 6.16
N VAL A 31 -0.66 -20.40 5.53
CA VAL A 31 -0.17 -21.74 5.23
C VAL A 31 1.01 -21.98 6.15
N VAL A 32 0.77 -22.61 7.30
CA VAL A 32 1.52 -23.76 7.86
C VAL A 32 0.74 -24.21 9.11
N GLN A 33 -0.19 -25.14 8.96
CA GLN A 33 -0.57 -26.05 10.05
C GLN A 33 -0.55 -27.48 9.54
N GLY A 34 0.61 -28.11 9.77
CA GLY A 34 0.80 -29.54 9.63
C GLY A 34 -0.06 -30.30 10.64
N GLN A 35 -0.70 -31.32 10.11
CA GLN A 35 -1.45 -32.40 10.73
C GLN A 35 -0.86 -32.93 12.05
N LYS A 36 -1.72 -33.20 13.04
CA LYS A 36 -1.89 -34.55 13.63
C LYS A 36 -3.06 -34.62 14.61
N ARG A 37 -3.92 -35.61 14.38
CA ARG A 37 -5.09 -35.98 15.20
C ARG A 37 -4.69 -37.03 16.26
N LYS A 38 -5.28 -36.85 17.46
CA LYS A 38 -5.74 -37.82 18.48
C LYS A 38 -4.73 -38.67 19.26
N ASN A 39 -4.77 -38.56 20.59
CA ASN A 39 -5.32 -39.61 21.46
C ASN A 39 -5.65 -39.13 22.89
N ARG A 40 -6.72 -39.70 23.45
CA ARG A 40 -7.24 -39.56 24.82
C ARG A 40 -6.27 -40.16 25.85
N GLN A 41 -6.11 -39.54 27.02
CA GLN A 41 -6.70 -40.03 28.29
C GLN A 41 -6.34 -39.14 29.50
N LYS A 42 -7.22 -39.26 30.49
CA LYS A 42 -7.35 -38.54 31.78
C LYS A 42 -6.07 -38.51 32.62
N ASN A 43 -5.85 -37.40 33.31
CA ASN A 43 -5.75 -37.41 34.78
C ASN A 43 -5.97 -36.00 35.35
N LEU A 44 -6.93 -35.91 36.27
CA LEU A 44 -7.21 -34.78 37.14
C LEU A 44 -6.18 -34.78 38.29
N GLU A 45 -5.94 -33.59 38.81
CA GLU A 45 -5.24 -33.30 40.07
C GLU A 45 -3.72 -33.43 40.09
N LYS A 46 -3.06 -32.36 39.61
CA LYS A 46 -2.07 -31.55 40.35
C LYS A 46 -1.38 -30.62 39.36
N GLU A 47 -1.64 -29.32 39.47
CA GLU A 47 -0.68 -28.22 39.27
C GLU A 47 -1.43 -26.88 39.15
N PHE A 48 -2.09 -26.50 40.25
CA PHE A 48 -2.50 -25.12 40.51
C PHE A 48 -1.23 -24.28 40.79
N ASN A 49 -0.30 -24.15 39.83
CA ASN A 49 0.83 -23.21 39.90
C ASN A 49 1.66 -23.00 38.60
N LYS A 50 1.25 -23.55 37.44
CA LYS A 50 1.94 -23.23 36.15
C LYS A 50 1.28 -22.12 35.31
N ASN A 51 0.06 -21.70 35.63
CA ASN A 51 -0.69 -20.68 34.86
C ASN A 51 -0.24 -19.23 35.09
N LYS A 52 0.75 -18.96 35.96
CA LYS A 52 1.27 -17.61 36.20
C LYS A 52 2.53 -17.26 35.39
N LYS A 53 3.18 -18.24 34.75
CA LYS A 53 4.33 -18.00 33.84
C LYS A 53 3.91 -17.73 32.38
N CYS A 54 2.91 -18.44 31.85
CA CYS A 54 2.47 -18.24 30.45
C CYS A 54 1.69 -16.94 30.17
N LYS A 55 1.29 -16.17 31.20
CA LYS A 55 0.66 -14.84 31.01
C LYS A 55 1.66 -13.68 30.93
N LYS A 56 2.92 -13.87 31.35
CA LYS A 56 3.94 -12.82 31.34
C LYS A 56 4.68 -12.71 30.01
N GLU A 57 4.82 -13.79 29.25
CA GLU A 57 5.47 -13.75 27.94
C GLU A 57 4.58 -13.08 26.88
N LYS A 58 3.26 -13.30 26.90
CA LYS A 58 2.33 -12.65 25.97
C LYS A 58 2.22 -11.14 26.13
N SER A 59 2.46 -10.59 27.32
CA SER A 59 2.37 -9.15 27.57
C SER A 59 3.60 -8.38 27.07
N ILE A 60 4.79 -8.98 27.12
CA ILE A 60 6.05 -8.32 26.74
C ILE A 60 6.13 -8.13 25.23
N ASP A 61 5.68 -9.11 24.44
CA ASP A 61 5.68 -9.03 22.98
C ASP A 61 4.65 -8.02 22.44
N GLN A 62 3.51 -7.88 23.13
CA GLN A 62 2.49 -6.90 22.76
C GLN A 62 2.90 -5.46 23.08
N GLU A 63 3.54 -5.23 24.24
CA GLU A 63 4.04 -3.92 24.65
C GLU A 63 5.16 -3.45 23.68
N SER A 64 6.08 -4.35 23.34
CA SER A 64 7.13 -4.11 22.34
C SER A 64 6.59 -3.80 20.93
N TYR A 65 5.52 -4.49 20.51
CA TYR A 65 4.89 -4.26 19.21
C TYR A 65 4.19 -2.90 19.13
N GLU A 66 3.42 -2.53 20.16
CA GLU A 66 2.74 -1.23 20.19
C GLU A 66 3.72 -0.07 20.29
N ASP A 67 4.82 -0.23 21.03
CA ASP A 67 5.90 0.76 21.09
C ASP A 67 6.58 0.96 19.72
N LYS A 68 6.85 -0.14 19.00
CA LYS A 68 7.40 -0.10 17.64
C LYS A 68 6.44 0.58 16.67
N LYS A 69 5.15 0.23 16.74
CA LYS A 69 4.09 0.81 15.90
C LYS A 69 3.91 2.31 16.14
N MET A 70 3.91 2.75 17.40
CA MET A 70 3.87 4.17 17.75
C MET A 70 5.12 4.92 17.26
N SER A 71 6.29 4.31 17.36
CA SER A 71 7.55 4.87 16.85
C SER A 71 7.53 5.04 15.34
N LEU A 72 7.06 4.02 14.61
CA LEU A 72 6.90 4.07 13.15
C LEU A 72 5.85 5.10 12.70
N LYS A 73 4.74 5.26 13.44
CA LYS A 73 3.75 6.31 13.16
C LYS A 73 4.34 7.72 13.28
N LYS A 74 5.19 7.97 14.28
CA LYS A 74 5.91 9.24 14.41
C LYS A 74 6.91 9.44 13.27
N LEU A 75 7.65 8.39 12.92
CA LEU A 75 8.63 8.44 11.82
C LEU A 75 7.96 8.69 10.48
N SER A 76 6.85 8.00 10.18
CA SER A 76 6.11 8.17 8.93
C SER A 76 5.45 9.54 8.84
N GLY A 77 5.02 10.12 9.95
CA GLY A 77 4.55 11.51 10.00
C GLY A 77 5.64 12.49 9.57
N LYS A 78 6.84 12.40 10.16
CA LYS A 78 7.99 13.24 9.79
C LYS A 78 8.41 13.04 8.33
N TYR A 79 8.37 11.79 7.86
CA TYR A 79 8.66 11.46 6.46
C TYR A 79 7.65 12.10 5.50
N GLN A 80 6.35 12.02 5.80
CA GLN A 80 5.32 12.64 4.97
C GLN A 80 5.48 14.16 4.93
N GLU A 81 5.73 14.79 6.08
CA GLU A 81 6.00 16.23 6.17
C GLU A 81 7.25 16.63 5.38
N TYR A 82 8.28 15.80 5.40
CA TYR A 82 9.48 16.00 4.58
C TYR A 82 9.19 15.90 3.08
N MET A 83 8.46 14.87 2.65
CA MET A 83 8.13 14.68 1.23
C MET A 83 7.23 15.78 0.66
N LYS A 84 6.37 16.38 1.48
CA LYS A 84 5.54 17.54 1.10
C LYS A 84 6.32 18.82 0.78
N GLN A 85 7.59 18.92 1.20
CA GLN A 85 8.41 20.11 0.95
C GLN A 85 8.90 20.18 -0.49
N PHE A 86 8.84 19.08 -1.25
CA PHE A 86 9.32 19.02 -2.62
C PHE A 86 8.19 19.34 -3.61
N PRO A 87 8.25 20.46 -4.34
CA PRO A 87 7.27 20.77 -5.37
C PRO A 87 7.46 19.86 -6.58
N ILE A 88 6.37 19.56 -7.30
CA ILE A 88 6.44 18.83 -8.56
C ILE A 88 7.14 19.71 -9.62
N PRO A 89 8.18 19.20 -10.30
CA PRO A 89 8.86 19.95 -11.35
C PRO A 89 7.91 20.32 -12.49
N THR A 90 7.93 21.60 -12.89
CA THR A 90 7.10 22.11 -13.99
C THR A 90 7.82 22.02 -15.34
N SER A 91 9.15 21.93 -15.33
CA SER A 91 9.97 21.79 -16.54
C SER A 91 10.14 20.33 -16.91
N VAL A 92 9.80 19.98 -18.15
CA VAL A 92 10.09 18.65 -18.70
C VAL A 92 11.55 18.61 -19.15
N HIS A 93 12.34 17.68 -18.61
CA HIS A 93 13.67 17.39 -19.13
C HIS A 93 13.59 16.37 -20.26
N GLU A 94 13.70 16.85 -21.50
CA GLU A 94 13.91 15.97 -22.64
C GLU A 94 15.34 15.45 -22.62
N SER A 95 15.50 14.25 -22.07
CA SER A 95 16.78 13.54 -22.08
C SER A 95 16.63 12.24 -22.88
N PRO A 96 17.53 11.95 -23.85
CA PRO A 96 17.46 10.75 -24.69
C PRO A 96 17.91 9.47 -23.96
N ILE A 97 17.91 9.45 -22.63
CA ILE A 97 18.35 8.30 -21.84
C ILE A 97 17.36 7.15 -22.06
N ALA A 98 17.86 6.03 -22.58
CA ALA A 98 17.11 4.79 -22.66
C ALA A 98 16.80 4.26 -21.25
N PHE A 99 15.64 3.61 -21.08
CA PHE A 99 15.25 3.04 -19.79
C PHE A 99 14.56 1.69 -20.00
N ASN A 100 15.03 0.69 -19.25
CA ASN A 100 14.56 -0.68 -19.39
C ASN A 100 13.45 -1.02 -18.40
N THR A 101 13.41 -0.36 -17.24
CA THR A 101 12.50 -0.61 -16.12
C THR A 101 11.96 0.71 -15.55
N TRP A 102 10.84 0.64 -14.82
CA TRP A 102 10.28 1.76 -14.09
C TRP A 102 11.21 2.21 -12.96
N GLN A 103 11.86 1.28 -12.26
CA GLN A 103 12.88 1.60 -11.27
C GLN A 103 14.08 2.35 -11.86
N ASP A 104 14.53 1.99 -13.07
CA ASP A 104 15.62 2.71 -13.72
C ASP A 104 15.20 4.10 -14.18
N LEU A 105 13.96 4.26 -14.65
CA LEU A 105 13.40 5.58 -14.94
C LEU A 105 13.34 6.43 -13.67
N ALA A 106 12.85 5.90 -12.56
CA ALA A 106 12.84 6.58 -11.26
C ALA A 106 14.23 7.01 -10.78
N LYS A 107 15.24 6.14 -10.90
CA LYS A 107 16.64 6.48 -10.60
C LYS A 107 17.16 7.60 -11.51
N SER A 108 16.80 7.56 -12.79
CA SER A 108 17.15 8.61 -13.76
C SER A 108 16.48 9.94 -13.37
N MET A 109 15.19 9.93 -13.04
CA MET A 109 14.45 11.11 -12.59
C MET A 109 15.06 11.72 -11.33
N LYS A 110 15.37 10.90 -10.31
CA LYS A 110 16.03 11.37 -9.08
C LYS A 110 17.35 12.11 -9.37
N LYS A 111 18.13 11.61 -10.33
CA LYS A 111 19.38 12.26 -10.77
C LYS A 111 19.15 13.55 -11.55
N MET A 112 18.16 13.57 -12.45
CA MET A 112 17.89 14.73 -13.31
C MET A 112 17.25 15.89 -12.54
N TYR A 113 16.24 15.59 -11.71
CA TYR A 113 15.48 16.59 -10.98
C TYR A 113 16.07 16.94 -9.61
N GLY A 114 17.02 16.13 -9.11
CA GLY A 114 17.63 16.33 -7.80
C GLY A 114 16.66 16.15 -6.63
N GLN A 115 15.49 15.55 -6.86
CA GLN A 115 14.45 15.33 -5.86
C GLN A 115 14.27 13.83 -5.57
N PRO A 116 14.00 13.44 -4.31
CA PRO A 116 13.59 12.09 -4.00
C PRO A 116 12.18 11.79 -4.53
N LEU A 117 11.88 10.51 -4.75
CA LEU A 117 10.53 10.04 -4.98
C LEU A 117 9.97 9.43 -3.69
N HIS A 118 8.65 9.40 -3.59
CA HIS A 118 7.94 8.89 -2.43
C HIS A 118 8.08 7.36 -2.32
N TYR A 119 8.03 6.84 -1.09
CA TYR A 119 8.15 5.42 -0.77
C TYR A 119 7.08 4.59 -1.49
N LEU A 120 5.85 5.08 -1.50
CA LEU A 120 4.73 4.43 -2.21
C LEU A 120 4.94 4.43 -3.73
N THR A 121 5.55 5.49 -4.28
CA THR A 121 5.93 5.52 -5.70
C THR A 121 6.95 4.43 -5.97
N HIS A 122 8.02 4.34 -5.18
CA HIS A 122 9.01 3.28 -5.32
C HIS A 122 8.39 1.87 -5.23
N LEU A 123 7.44 1.66 -4.31
CA LEU A 123 6.75 0.38 -4.16
C LEU A 123 5.91 0.04 -5.39
N LEU A 124 5.15 1.02 -5.92
CA LEU A 124 4.33 0.85 -7.10
C LEU A 124 5.17 0.56 -8.35
N LEU A 125 6.25 1.30 -8.55
CA LEU A 125 7.14 1.10 -9.69
C LEU A 125 7.80 -0.28 -9.66
N LYS A 126 8.14 -0.77 -8.47
CA LYS A 126 8.65 -2.14 -8.30
C LYS A 126 7.59 -3.16 -8.72
N GLN A 127 6.34 -2.99 -8.29
CA GLN A 127 5.23 -3.85 -8.68
C GLN A 127 4.98 -3.83 -10.19
N TRP A 128 5.15 -2.68 -10.86
CA TRP A 128 5.04 -2.60 -12.32
C TRP A 128 6.17 -3.29 -13.05
N ASP A 129 7.38 -3.26 -12.49
CA ASP A 129 8.50 -4.02 -13.04
C ASP A 129 8.29 -5.53 -12.86
N ASP A 130 7.78 -5.97 -11.69
CA ASP A 130 7.50 -7.39 -11.40
C ASP A 130 6.38 -7.97 -12.28
N THR A 131 5.48 -7.12 -12.79
CA THR A 131 4.37 -7.52 -13.68
C THR A 131 4.72 -7.44 -15.17
N LYS A 132 5.89 -6.87 -15.51
CA LYS A 132 6.33 -6.70 -16.89
C LYS A 132 7.03 -7.97 -17.39
N ASP A 133 6.79 -8.33 -18.65
CA ASP A 133 7.59 -9.34 -19.34
C ASP A 133 9.06 -8.90 -19.45
N GLU A 134 9.99 -9.73 -18.96
CA GLU A 134 11.44 -9.43 -18.95
C GLU A 134 12.04 -9.24 -20.34
N ASN A 135 11.39 -9.79 -21.37
CA ASN A 135 11.92 -9.85 -22.74
C ASN A 135 11.80 -8.53 -23.53
N LYS A 136 11.10 -7.51 -23.01
CA LYS A 136 10.89 -6.25 -23.73
C LYS A 136 11.32 -5.05 -22.88
N PRO A 137 12.23 -4.19 -23.36
CA PRO A 137 12.60 -2.98 -22.62
C PRO A 137 11.43 -2.00 -22.58
N LEU A 138 11.27 -1.29 -21.46
CA LEU A 138 10.08 -0.46 -21.21
C LEU A 138 9.96 0.72 -22.20
N ASP A 139 11.09 1.29 -22.61
CA ASP A 139 11.17 2.38 -23.60
C ASP A 139 10.58 2.03 -24.97
N THR A 140 10.53 0.74 -25.35
CA THR A 140 9.86 0.29 -26.58
C THR A 140 8.34 0.22 -26.46
N ILE A 141 7.81 0.12 -25.23
CA ILE A 141 6.38 -0.02 -24.97
C ILE A 141 5.74 1.35 -24.72
N ILE A 142 6.40 2.19 -23.92
CA ILE A 142 5.88 3.49 -23.49
C ILE A 142 6.91 4.57 -23.77
N HIS A 143 6.49 5.61 -24.50
CA HIS A 143 7.32 6.79 -24.72
C HIS A 143 7.73 7.44 -23.39
N ARG A 144 9.01 7.79 -23.25
CA ARG A 144 9.59 8.34 -22.01
C ARG A 144 8.77 9.45 -21.39
N ALA A 145 8.40 10.47 -22.18
CA ALA A 145 7.63 11.61 -21.66
C ALA A 145 6.29 11.18 -21.04
N LYS A 146 5.64 10.13 -21.56
CA LYS A 146 4.40 9.60 -20.99
C LYS A 146 4.67 8.86 -19.69
N ALA A 147 5.68 7.98 -19.67
CA ALA A 147 6.07 7.25 -18.47
C ALA A 147 6.44 8.19 -17.32
N GLU A 148 7.23 9.21 -17.62
CA GLU A 148 7.65 10.24 -16.68
C GLU A 148 6.46 11.07 -16.15
N SER A 149 5.56 11.50 -17.03
CA SER A 149 4.34 12.20 -16.63
C SER A 149 3.49 11.34 -15.71
N THR A 150 3.36 10.04 -15.99
CA THR A 150 2.64 9.09 -15.12
C THR A 150 3.27 9.02 -13.73
N ILE A 151 4.61 8.96 -13.63
CA ILE A 151 5.31 8.97 -12.34
C ILE A 151 5.00 10.25 -11.58
N TRP A 152 5.07 11.42 -12.23
CA TRP A 152 4.82 12.70 -11.56
C TRP A 152 3.40 12.86 -11.06
N VAL A 153 2.40 12.43 -11.83
CA VAL A 153 0.99 12.47 -11.40
C VAL A 153 0.76 11.63 -10.14
N ILE A 154 1.38 10.44 -10.09
CA ILE A 154 1.27 9.55 -8.93
C ILE A 154 2.06 10.08 -7.74
N GLU A 155 3.24 10.63 -7.99
CA GLU A 155 4.10 11.24 -6.99
C GLU A 155 3.41 12.43 -6.31
N GLU A 156 2.74 13.29 -7.09
CA GLU A 156 1.94 14.41 -6.58
C GLU A 156 0.85 13.91 -5.61
N PHE A 157 0.07 12.91 -6.04
CA PHE A 157 -0.94 12.29 -5.19
C PHE A 157 -0.34 11.75 -3.89
N TYR A 158 0.78 11.04 -3.95
CA TYR A 158 1.39 10.46 -2.75
C TYR A 158 2.03 11.49 -1.83
N ARG A 159 2.59 12.59 -2.35
CA ARG A 159 3.11 13.68 -1.51
C ARG A 159 1.99 14.37 -0.72
N ASP A 160 0.83 14.57 -1.33
CA ASP A 160 -0.25 15.34 -0.70
C ASP A 160 -1.23 14.50 0.12
N CYS A 161 -1.59 13.32 -0.39
CA CYS A 161 -2.72 12.53 0.12
C CYS A 161 -2.33 11.32 0.97
N SER A 162 -1.05 10.95 1.07
CA SER A 162 -0.67 9.74 1.81
C SER A 162 -0.88 9.88 3.32
N SER A 163 -1.56 8.89 3.90
CA SER A 163 -1.73 8.79 5.35
C SER A 163 -0.45 8.23 6.00
N CYS A 164 0.05 8.93 7.02
CA CYS A 164 1.18 8.46 7.82
C CYS A 164 0.89 7.12 8.51
N GLU A 165 -0.37 6.84 8.86
CA GLU A 165 -0.77 5.55 9.44
C GLU A 165 -0.63 4.39 8.46
N TYR A 166 -0.96 4.63 7.19
CA TYR A 166 -0.81 3.64 6.14
C TYR A 166 0.67 3.32 5.89
N ILE A 167 1.51 4.35 5.78
CA ILE A 167 2.96 4.19 5.61
C ILE A 167 3.57 3.43 6.81
N ALA A 168 3.18 3.77 8.04
CA ALA A 168 3.67 3.08 9.23
C ALA A 168 3.29 1.60 9.26
N LYS A 169 2.07 1.25 8.82
CA LYS A 169 1.64 -0.15 8.69
C LYS A 169 2.50 -0.91 7.68
N LEU A 170 2.82 -0.29 6.55
CA LEU A 170 3.71 -0.89 5.54
C LEU A 170 5.12 -1.11 6.09
N TRP A 171 5.72 -0.11 6.75
CA TRP A 171 7.04 -0.24 7.36
C TRP A 171 7.11 -1.23 8.52
N LEU A 172 5.98 -1.45 9.20
CA LEU A 172 5.89 -2.45 10.24
C LEU A 172 5.88 -3.88 9.65
N ALA A 173 5.29 -4.05 8.45
CA ALA A 173 5.23 -5.30 7.72
C ALA A 173 6.51 -5.62 6.93
N ASP A 174 7.21 -4.59 6.44
CA ASP A 174 8.45 -4.73 5.66
C ASP A 174 9.67 -4.27 6.46
N PRO A 175 10.51 -5.19 6.97
CA PRO A 175 11.73 -4.83 7.68
C PRO A 175 12.75 -4.04 6.84
N ALA A 176 12.68 -4.12 5.51
CA ALA A 176 13.64 -3.53 4.57
C ALA A 176 13.16 -2.21 3.95
N TYR A 177 12.15 -1.57 4.56
CA TYR A 177 11.51 -0.35 4.05
C TYR A 177 12.51 0.81 3.79
N TYR A 178 13.60 0.86 4.55
CA TYR A 178 14.65 1.88 4.44
C TYR A 178 15.39 1.86 3.10
N ASN A 179 15.32 0.79 2.32
CA ASN A 179 15.94 0.72 0.99
C ASN A 179 15.20 1.57 -0.07
N LEU A 180 13.96 1.98 0.22
CA LEU A 180 13.07 2.70 -0.69
C LEU A 180 12.78 4.14 -0.24
N ILE A 181 13.52 4.64 0.75
CA ILE A 181 13.41 5.99 1.32
C ILE A 181 14.59 6.85 0.86
#